data_AF-A0ABD5ME41-F1
#
_entry.id   AF-A0ABD5ME41-F1
#
_cell.length_a   1.000
_cell.length_b   1.000
_cell.length_c   1.000
_cell.angle_alpha   90.00
_cell.angle_beta   90.00
_cell.angle_gamma   90.00
#
_symmetry.space_group_name_H-M   'P 1'
#
loop_
_entity.id
_entity.type
_entity.pdbx_description
1 polymer ?
#
loop_
_entity_poly.entity_id
_entity_poly.type
_entity_poly.pdbx_seq_one_letter_code
_entity_poly.pdbx_strand_id
1 'polypeptide(L)'
;MEFKKLFTDDSAVSPVIGVILMVAITVILAAVIGTFVLNLGGSIQNTAPQASFNFDYNTSAGDGEVTVTHQTGDTLQKSQINVTSSGGALTNTNPSDWPTEITAGDSNTYNTSGAWSGETIRVVWESDTGDNSATLSQSTAPGA
;
A
#
# COMPACT_ATOMS: atom_id res chain seq x y z
N MET A 1 -14.34 -1.77 -80.51
CA MET A 1 -13.41 -1.26 -79.49
C MET A 1 -14.07 -1.44 -78.13
N GLU A 2 -13.85 -2.57 -77.46
CA GLU A 2 -14.46 -2.88 -76.14
C GLU A 2 -13.41 -3.42 -75.15
N PHE A 3 -12.26 -2.73 -75.01
CA PHE A 3 -11.22 -3.08 -74.02
C PHE A 3 -11.16 -2.11 -72.84
N LYS A 4 -12.10 -1.16 -72.73
CA LYS A 4 -12.00 -0.04 -71.78
C LYS A 4 -12.84 -0.18 -70.50
N LYS A 5 -13.44 -1.35 -70.28
CA LYS A 5 -14.30 -1.62 -69.10
C LYS A 5 -13.66 -2.51 -68.03
N LEU A 6 -12.43 -2.99 -68.26
CA LEU A 6 -11.73 -3.91 -67.34
C LEU A 6 -10.73 -3.24 -66.40
N PHE A 7 -10.54 -1.92 -66.47
CA PHE A 7 -9.61 -1.16 -65.62
C PHE A 7 -10.29 -0.04 -64.81
N THR A 8 -11.62 -0.07 -64.68
CA THR A 8 -12.39 0.98 -63.99
C THR A 8 -13.32 0.38 -62.95
N ASP A 9 -12.79 -0.50 -62.11
CA ASP A 9 -13.52 -1.00 -60.94
C ASP A 9 -12.60 -1.13 -59.71
N ASP A 10 -11.63 -0.22 -59.59
CA ASP A 10 -10.75 -0.12 -58.42
C ASP A 10 -11.09 1.11 -57.54
N SER A 11 -12.20 1.79 -57.85
CA SER A 11 -12.59 3.07 -57.22
C SER A 11 -13.46 2.91 -55.97
N ALA A 12 -13.66 1.68 -55.47
CA ALA A 12 -14.52 1.40 -54.32
C ALA A 12 -13.77 0.87 -53.08
N VAL A 13 -12.45 0.65 -53.17
CA VAL A 13 -11.67 0.01 -52.08
C VAL A 13 -11.09 1.04 -51.09
N SER A 14 -11.06 2.33 -51.44
CA SER A 14 -10.49 3.38 -50.58
C SER A 14 -11.29 3.73 -49.32
N PRO A 15 -12.65 3.69 -49.30
CA PRO A 15 -13.40 4.00 -48.07
C PRO A 15 -13.23 2.91 -47.01
N VAL A 16 -13.26 1.64 -47.43
CA VAL A 16 -13.24 0.50 -46.51
C VAL A 16 -11.87 0.31 -45.87
N ILE A 17 -10.78 0.47 -46.64
CA ILE A 17 -9.43 0.38 -46.09
C ILE A 17 -9.18 1.52 -45.08
N GLY A 18 -9.68 2.72 -45.36
CA GLY A 18 -9.60 3.86 -44.43
C GLY A 18 -10.34 3.59 -43.11
N VAL A 19 -11.55 3.02 -43.18
CA VAL A 19 -12.34 2.65 -41.99
C VAL A 19 -11.63 1.55 -41.19
N ILE A 20 -11.15 0.50 -41.84
CA ILE A 20 -10.45 -0.60 -41.15
C ILE A 20 -9.18 -0.08 -40.46
N LEU A 21 -8.39 0.78 -41.13
CA LEU A 21 -7.20 1.37 -40.53
C LEU A 21 -7.52 2.29 -39.35
N MET A 22 -8.55 3.13 -39.48
CA MET A 22 -9.00 4.02 -38.40
C MET A 22 -9.47 3.22 -37.18
N VAL A 23 -10.27 2.16 -37.40
CA VAL A 23 -10.75 1.29 -36.34
C VAL A 23 -9.58 0.52 -35.71
N ALA A 24 -8.64 0.00 -36.49
CA ALA A 24 -7.50 -0.73 -35.96
C ALA A 24 -6.64 0.13 -35.03
N ILE A 25 -6.29 1.35 -35.44
CA ILE A 25 -5.47 2.26 -34.63
C ILE A 25 -6.22 2.66 -33.36
N THR A 26 -7.50 3.00 -33.46
CA THR A 26 -8.30 3.38 -32.28
C THR A 26 -8.45 2.24 -31.29
N VAL A 27 -8.61 0.99 -31.75
CA VAL A 27 -8.64 -0.19 -30.87
C VAL A 27 -7.31 -0.39 -30.16
N ILE A 28 -6.19 -0.25 -30.87
CA ILE A 28 -4.86 -0.37 -30.25
C ILE A 28 -4.64 0.73 -29.20
N LEU A 29 -4.93 1.99 -29.54
CA LEU A 29 -4.79 3.11 -28.61
C LEU A 29 -5.69 2.96 -27.39
N ALA A 30 -6.94 2.55 -27.60
CA ALA A 30 -7.88 2.29 -26.50
C ALA A 30 -7.39 1.16 -25.60
N ALA A 31 -6.84 0.08 -26.15
CA ALA A 31 -6.29 -1.03 -25.38
C ALA A 31 -5.07 -0.58 -24.55
N VAL A 32 -4.14 0.17 -25.15
CA VAL A 32 -2.93 0.67 -24.46
C VAL A 32 -3.26 1.65 -23.35
N ILE A 33 -4.17 2.61 -23.59
CA ILE A 33 -4.60 3.55 -22.56
C ILE A 33 -5.40 2.81 -21.48
N GLY A 34 -6.24 1.86 -21.87
CA GLY A 34 -7.00 1.02 -20.94
C GLY A 34 -6.11 0.27 -19.95
N THR A 35 -5.04 -0.38 -20.44
CA THR A 35 -4.08 -1.06 -19.54
C THR A 35 -3.29 -0.08 -18.68
N PHE A 36 -2.95 1.10 -19.20
CA PHE A 36 -2.25 2.13 -18.42
C PHE A 36 -3.12 2.67 -17.27
N VAL A 37 -4.41 2.95 -17.54
CA VAL A 37 -5.36 3.42 -16.51
C VAL A 37 -5.62 2.33 -15.47
N LEU A 38 -5.78 1.07 -15.88
CA LEU A 38 -5.95 -0.05 -14.96
C LEU A 38 -4.71 -0.25 -14.07
N ASN A 39 -3.51 -0.09 -14.61
CA ASN A 39 -2.26 -0.20 -13.86
C ASN A 39 -2.10 0.96 -12.86
N LEU A 40 -2.48 2.18 -13.24
CA LEU A 40 -2.50 3.32 -12.32
C LEU A 40 -3.51 3.12 -11.18
N GLY A 41 -4.68 2.53 -11.47
CA GLY A 41 -5.66 2.16 -10.44
C GLY A 41 -5.11 1.20 -9.38
N GLY A 42 -4.34 0.19 -9.79
CA GLY A 42 -3.69 -0.74 -8.87
C GLY A 42 -2.58 -0.11 -8.02
N SER A 43 -1.93 0.94 -8.53
CA SER A 43 -0.86 1.65 -7.82
C SER A 43 -1.39 2.59 -6.73
N ILE A 44 -2.59 3.18 -6.94
CA ILE A 44 -3.21 4.09 -5.96
C ILE A 44 -3.72 3.33 -4.72
N GLN A 45 -4.19 2.09 -4.86
CA GLN A 45 -4.65 1.29 -3.72
C GLN A 45 -3.53 0.71 -2.86
N ASN A 46 -2.30 0.68 -3.35
CA ASN A 46 -1.16 0.09 -2.67
C ASN A 46 -0.18 1.12 -2.10
N THR A 47 -0.51 2.41 -2.07
CA THR A 47 0.37 3.39 -1.42
C THR A 47 0.20 3.31 0.09
N ALA A 48 1.31 3.11 0.81
CA ALA A 48 1.29 3.06 2.26
C ALA A 48 0.82 4.41 2.83
N PRO A 49 -0.11 4.41 3.81
CA PRO A 49 -0.60 5.62 4.45
C PRO A 49 0.53 6.39 5.13
N GLN A 50 0.38 7.71 5.24
CA GLN A 50 1.34 8.56 5.93
C GLN A 50 0.88 8.75 7.38
N ALA A 51 1.50 8.01 8.30
CA ALA A 51 1.22 8.08 9.72
C ALA A 51 2.50 8.06 10.56
N SER A 52 2.48 8.79 11.67
CA SER A 52 3.58 8.86 12.62
C SER A 52 3.14 8.34 13.98
N PHE A 53 3.98 7.50 14.57
CA PHE A 53 3.76 6.93 15.89
C PHE A 53 4.80 7.43 16.88
N ASN A 54 4.35 7.72 18.10
CA ASN A 54 5.19 7.98 19.25
C ASN A 54 5.38 6.68 20.04
N PHE A 55 6.58 6.49 20.59
CA PHE A 55 6.93 5.33 21.41
C PHE A 55 7.36 5.82 22.79
N ASP A 56 6.56 5.49 23.80
CA ASP A 56 6.88 5.78 25.20
C ASP A 56 7.36 4.49 25.87
N TYR A 57 8.65 4.45 26.22
CA TYR A 57 9.27 3.30 26.84
C TYR A 57 9.23 3.45 28.36
N ASN A 58 8.51 2.56 29.01
CA ASN A 58 8.58 2.42 30.45
C ASN A 58 9.76 1.51 30.79
N THR A 59 10.79 2.08 31.44
CA THR A 59 12.02 1.36 31.83
C THR A 59 12.06 1.01 33.32
N SER A 60 10.89 0.92 33.95
CA SER A 60 10.80 0.47 35.35
C SER A 60 11.45 -0.91 35.50
N ALA A 61 12.23 -1.09 36.57
CA ALA A 61 13.08 -2.26 36.75
C ALA A 61 12.27 -3.58 36.68
N GLY A 62 12.42 -4.32 35.57
CA GLY A 62 11.77 -5.61 35.34
C GLY A 62 10.63 -5.58 34.32
N ASP A 63 10.12 -4.40 33.95
CA ASP A 63 9.00 -4.25 33.02
C ASP A 63 9.50 -3.61 31.72
N GLY A 64 9.64 -4.40 30.65
CA GLY A 64 9.93 -3.90 29.31
C GLY A 64 8.65 -3.52 28.59
N GLU A 65 7.97 -2.50 29.10
CA GLU A 65 6.72 -2.01 28.53
C GLU A 65 6.96 -0.83 27.58
N VAL A 66 6.20 -0.79 26.49
CA VAL A 66 6.19 0.31 25.52
C VAL A 66 4.77 0.64 25.12
N THR A 67 4.42 1.91 25.23
CA THR A 67 3.14 2.43 24.73
C THR A 67 3.38 3.08 23.38
N VAL A 68 2.77 2.50 22.34
CA VAL A 68 2.78 3.01 20.97
C VAL A 68 1.52 3.84 20.78
N THR A 69 1.68 5.12 20.45
CA THR A 69 0.56 6.06 20.26
C THR A 69 0.57 6.59 18.84
N HIS A 70 -0.56 6.55 18.15
CA HIS A 70 -0.71 7.18 16.84
C HIS A 70 -0.79 8.70 17.03
N GLN A 71 0.22 9.42 16.55
CA GLN A 71 0.38 10.84 16.84
C GLN A 71 -0.34 11.71 15.81
N THR A 72 -0.10 11.45 14.53
CA THR A 72 -0.65 12.22 13.40
C THR A 72 -0.63 11.40 12.12
N GLY A 73 -1.53 11.72 11.20
CA GLY A 73 -1.53 11.16 9.85
C GLY A 73 -2.88 10.59 9.44
N ASP A 74 -2.83 9.72 8.44
CA ASP A 74 -3.99 9.01 7.91
C ASP A 74 -4.58 8.02 8.93
N THR A 75 -5.86 7.70 8.79
CA THR A 75 -6.51 6.65 9.59
C THR A 75 -6.07 5.27 9.10
N LEU A 76 -5.78 4.37 10.03
CA LEU A 76 -5.25 3.04 9.75
C LEU A 76 -6.24 1.99 10.22
N GLN A 77 -6.37 0.87 9.51
CA GLN A 77 -7.13 -0.26 10.01
C GLN A 77 -6.26 -1.16 10.87
N LYS A 78 -6.82 -1.67 11.98
CA LYS A 78 -6.14 -2.63 12.85
C LYS A 78 -5.56 -3.83 12.11
N SER A 79 -6.29 -4.37 11.15
CA SER A 79 -5.90 -5.55 10.35
C SER A 79 -4.63 -5.33 9.53
N GLN A 80 -4.32 -4.07 9.23
CA GLN A 80 -3.19 -3.68 8.38
C GLN A 80 -1.94 -3.32 9.20
N ILE A 81 -2.04 -3.28 10.53
CA ILE A 81 -0.94 -2.83 11.40
C ILE A 81 -0.36 -4.00 12.17
N ASN A 82 0.95 -4.18 12.05
CA ASN A 82 1.71 -5.13 12.81
C ASN A 82 2.87 -4.44 13.53
N VAL A 83 2.97 -4.67 14.84
CA VAL A 83 4.04 -4.11 15.67
C VAL A 83 5.06 -5.20 15.95
N THR A 84 6.30 -4.97 15.53
CA THR A 84 7.39 -5.95 15.65
C THR A 84 8.58 -5.37 16.40
N SER A 85 9.38 -6.23 17.04
CA SER A 85 10.61 -5.86 17.72
C SER A 85 11.78 -6.70 17.21
N SER A 86 12.97 -6.11 17.13
CA SER A 86 14.20 -6.85 16.83
C SER A 86 14.66 -7.76 17.99
N GLY A 87 14.11 -7.56 19.20
CA GLY A 87 14.50 -8.23 20.43
C GLY A 87 13.78 -9.54 20.74
N GLY A 88 12.70 -9.84 20.03
CA GLY A 88 11.82 -10.95 20.36
C GLY A 88 10.35 -10.60 20.19
N ALA A 89 9.48 -11.50 20.64
CA ALA A 89 8.04 -11.33 20.55
C ALA A 89 7.54 -10.26 21.52
N LEU A 90 6.71 -9.36 21.01
CA LEU A 90 5.94 -8.42 21.82
C LEU A 90 4.60 -9.05 22.19
N THR A 91 4.22 -8.94 23.45
CA THR A 91 2.90 -9.34 23.93
C THR A 91 2.06 -8.08 24.12
N ASN A 92 0.89 -8.01 23.49
CA ASN A 92 -0.05 -6.93 23.75
C ASN A 92 -0.62 -7.10 25.17
N THR A 93 -0.44 -6.09 26.02
CA THR A 93 -0.93 -6.06 27.40
C THR A 93 -2.21 -5.26 27.58
N ASN A 94 -2.66 -4.56 26.54
CA ASN A 94 -3.90 -3.80 26.55
C ASN A 94 -5.12 -4.73 26.39
N PRO A 95 -6.09 -4.74 27.32
CA PRO A 95 -7.27 -5.61 27.24
C PRO A 95 -8.17 -5.31 26.03
N SER A 96 -8.07 -4.12 25.45
CA SER A 96 -8.90 -3.69 24.31
C SER A 96 -8.21 -3.82 22.95
N ASP A 97 -6.89 -4.04 22.93
CA ASP A 97 -6.05 -3.95 21.72
C ASP A 97 -6.27 -2.61 20.97
N TRP A 98 -5.73 -2.47 19.76
CA TRP A 98 -6.09 -1.34 18.90
C TRP A 98 -7.59 -1.34 18.57
N PRO A 99 -8.23 -0.15 18.47
CA PRO A 99 -9.56 -0.01 17.87
C PRO A 99 -9.54 -0.45 16.40
N THR A 100 -10.71 -0.74 15.83
CA THR A 100 -10.84 -1.19 14.43
C THR A 100 -10.25 -0.18 13.44
N GLU A 101 -10.47 1.10 13.73
CA GLU A 101 -9.87 2.24 13.04
C GLU A 101 -8.99 2.97 14.05
N ILE A 102 -7.72 3.14 13.70
CA ILE A 102 -6.70 3.80 14.50
C ILE A 102 -6.57 5.22 13.97
N THR A 103 -6.83 6.18 14.84
CA THR A 103 -6.81 7.62 14.59
C THR A 103 -5.84 8.32 15.53
N ALA A 104 -5.59 9.61 15.31
CA ALA A 104 -4.66 10.37 16.16
C ALA A 104 -5.15 10.41 17.61
N GLY A 105 -4.30 9.97 18.53
CA GLY A 105 -4.59 9.84 19.97
C GLY A 105 -4.84 8.41 20.44
N ASP A 106 -5.11 7.47 19.54
CA ASP A 106 -5.24 6.06 19.90
C ASP A 106 -3.87 5.48 20.28
N SER A 107 -3.85 4.64 21.31
CA SER A 107 -2.63 4.02 21.80
C SER A 107 -2.82 2.55 22.14
N ASN A 108 -1.73 1.80 22.06
CA ASN A 108 -1.67 0.42 22.47
C ASN A 108 -0.35 0.12 23.16
N THR A 109 -0.40 -0.78 24.14
CA THR A 109 0.72 -1.06 25.02
C THR A 109 1.19 -2.50 24.82
N TYR A 110 2.50 -2.64 24.64
CA TYR A 110 3.17 -3.89 24.41
C TYR A 110 4.21 -4.13 25.48
N ASN A 111 4.43 -5.39 25.82
CA ASN A 111 5.43 -5.81 26.79
C ASN A 111 6.34 -6.87 26.17
N THR A 112 7.63 -6.80 26.48
CA THR A 112 8.63 -7.81 26.12
C THR A 112 9.03 -8.63 27.34
N SER A 113 9.44 -9.89 27.16
CA SER A 113 9.84 -10.77 28.26
C SER A 113 11.23 -10.40 28.83
N GLY A 114 11.38 -9.20 29.37
CA GLY A 114 12.63 -8.66 29.93
C GLY A 114 12.68 -7.13 29.91
N ALA A 115 13.76 -6.55 30.43
CA ALA A 115 14.01 -5.12 30.30
C ALA A 115 14.52 -4.79 28.88
N TRP A 116 14.24 -3.58 28.41
CA TRP A 116 14.79 -3.07 27.15
C TRP A 116 16.33 -3.03 27.18
N SER A 117 16.95 -3.52 26.11
CA SER A 117 18.39 -3.63 25.92
C SER A 117 18.84 -3.04 24.57
N GLY A 118 18.11 -2.03 24.08
CA GLY A 118 18.43 -1.35 22.81
C GLY A 118 17.70 -1.91 21.58
N GLU A 119 16.59 -2.60 21.76
CA GLU A 119 15.86 -3.22 20.66
C GLU A 119 15.05 -2.19 19.86
N THR A 120 14.93 -2.42 18.56
CA THR A 120 14.18 -1.52 17.67
C THR A 120 12.78 -2.05 17.47
N ILE A 121 11.80 -1.24 17.85
CA ILE A 121 10.38 -1.50 17.60
C ILE A 121 10.00 -0.83 16.29
N ARG A 122 9.21 -1.53 15.48
CA ARG A 122 8.73 -1.07 14.18
C ARG A 122 7.23 -1.25 14.13
N VAL A 123 6.54 -0.19 13.70
CA VAL A 123 5.15 -0.27 13.26
C VAL A 123 5.19 -0.48 11.76
N VAL A 124 4.74 -1.65 11.33
CA VAL A 124 4.71 -2.06 9.93
C VAL A 124 3.26 -2.06 9.47
N TRP A 125 3.00 -1.39 8.36
CA TRP A 125 1.76 -1.48 7.63
C TRP A 125 1.88 -2.51 6.52
N GLU A 126 0.83 -3.28 6.32
CA GLU A 126 0.68 -4.26 5.24
C GLU A 126 -0.66 -4.02 4.53
N SER A 127 -0.65 -4.07 3.20
CA SER A 127 -1.88 -3.92 2.41
C SER A 127 -2.82 -5.10 2.64
N ASP A 128 -4.13 -4.90 2.43
CA ASP A 128 -5.13 -5.97 2.61
C ASP A 128 -4.88 -7.21 1.74
N THR A 129 -4.16 -7.03 0.63
CA THR A 129 -3.80 -8.12 -0.29
C THR A 129 -2.46 -8.77 0.06
N GLY A 130 -1.68 -8.19 0.98
CA GLY A 130 -0.32 -8.64 1.33
C GLY A 130 0.74 -8.34 0.27
N ASP A 131 0.37 -7.64 -0.81
CA ASP A 131 1.27 -7.35 -1.93
C ASP A 131 2.28 -6.23 -1.61
N ASN A 132 1.96 -5.38 -0.63
CA ASN A 132 2.84 -4.28 -0.22
C ASN A 132 2.93 -4.16 1.29
N SER A 133 4.12 -3.79 1.78
CA SER A 133 4.34 -3.46 3.19
C SER A 133 5.30 -2.29 3.34
N ALA A 134 5.12 -1.50 4.40
CA ALA A 134 5.95 -0.36 4.70
C ALA A 134 6.14 -0.20 6.21
N THR A 135 7.35 0.15 6.65
CA THR A 135 7.57 0.58 8.04
C THR A 135 7.12 2.04 8.17
N LEU A 136 6.06 2.29 8.93
CA LEU A 136 5.51 3.64 9.14
C LEU A 136 6.33 4.43 10.16
N SER A 137 6.77 3.77 11.23
CA SER A 137 7.59 4.39 12.26
C SER A 137 8.43 3.32 12.94
N GLN A 138 9.61 3.71 13.40
CA GLN A 138 10.48 2.85 14.19
C GLN A 138 11.11 3.66 15.31
N SER A 139 11.35 3.01 16.44
CA SER A 139 12.07 3.61 17.56
C SER A 139 12.95 2.57 18.23
N THR A 140 14.13 3.01 18.67
CA THR A 140 15.08 2.17 19.40
C THR A 140 14.87 2.41 20.88
N ALA A 141 14.59 1.34 21.61
CA ALA A 141 14.41 1.39 23.05
C ALA A 141 15.70 1.87 23.74
N PRO A 142 15.59 2.54 24.90
CA PRO A 142 16.76 2.87 25.70
C PRO A 142 17.52 1.59 26.06
N GLY A 143 18.82 1.56 25.81
CA GLY A 143 19.68 0.50 26.33
C GLY A 143 19.94 0.74 27.82
N ALA A 144 19.93 -0.34 28.60
CA ALA A 144 20.40 -0.33 29.99
C ALA A 144 21.90 -0.02 30.09
#